data_AF-A0A7C7NGP1-F1
#
_entry.id   AF-A0A7C7NGP1-F1
#
_cell.length_a   1.000
_cell.length_b   1.000
_cell.length_c   1.000
_cell.angle_alpha   90.00
_cell.angle_beta   90.00
_cell.angle_gamma   90.00
#
_symmetry.space_group_name_H-M   'P 1'
#
loop_
_entity.id
_entity.type
_entity.pdbx_description
1 polymer ?
#
loop_
_entity_poly.entity_id
_entity_poly.type
_entity_poly.pdbx_seq_one_letter_code
_entity_poly.pdbx_strand_id
1 'polypeptide(L)' 'MKFDALVLEGGSLKCAFSAGILDVMLDANFPEFQYYYGVSSGSMAMSYFIAKQRKNFIKVSRALVENPEF' A
#
# COMPACT_ATOMS: atom_id res chain seq x y z
N MET A 1 -6.05 20.10 -9.06
CA MET A 1 -6.25 18.99 -10.01
C MET A 1 -6.61 17.77 -9.20
N LYS A 2 -7.71 17.07 -9.50
CA LYS A 2 -8.12 15.87 -8.76
C LYS A 2 -7.88 14.67 -9.67
N PHE A 3 -6.98 13.77 -9.27
CA PHE A 3 -6.70 12.57 -10.05
C PHE A 3 -7.92 11.64 -9.97
N ASP A 4 -8.23 10.93 -11.07
CA ASP A 4 -9.46 10.15 -11.16
C ASP A 4 -9.41 8.92 -10.25
N ALA A 5 -8.54 7.95 -10.55
CA ALA A 5 -8.47 6.73 -9.76
C ALA A 5 -7.04 6.26 -9.49
N LEU A 6 -6.86 5.61 -8.35
CA LEU A 6 -5.70 4.78 -8.03
C LEU A 6 -6.13 3.31 -8.03
N VAL A 7 -5.49 2.51 -8.88
CA VAL A 7 -5.78 1.07 -9.03
C VAL A 7 -4.56 0.26 -8.64
N LEU A 8 -4.72 -0.67 -7.71
CA LEU A 8 -3.65 -1.55 -7.22
C LEU A 8 -4.04 -3.01 -7.39
N GLU A 9 -3.30 -3.71 -8.24
CA GLU A 9 -3.40 -5.17 -8.38
C GLU A 9 -2.90 -5.88 -7.11
N GLY A 10 -3.39 -7.10 -6.91
CA GLY A 10 -2.86 -8.01 -5.90
C GLY A 10 -1.54 -8.66 -6.33
N GLY A 11 -0.88 -9.35 -5.41
CA GLY A 11 0.39 -10.00 -5.71
C GLY A 11 1.12 -10.61 -4.51
N SER A 12 0.41 -10.85 -3.41
CA SER A 12 0.99 -11.29 -2.13
C SER A 12 2.11 -10.35 -1.69
N LEU A 13 3.30 -10.88 -1.36
CA LEU A 13 4.44 -10.08 -0.91
C LEU A 13 5.02 -9.18 -2.02
N LYS A 14 4.75 -9.45 -3.32
CA LYS A 14 5.20 -8.57 -4.40
C LYS A 14 4.57 -7.17 -4.33
N CYS A 15 3.43 -7.03 -3.66
CA CYS A 15 2.83 -5.72 -3.37
C CYS A 15 3.71 -4.83 -2.49
N ALA A 16 4.80 -5.34 -1.88
CA ALA A 16 5.77 -4.50 -1.17
C ALA A 16 6.37 -3.41 -2.08
N PHE A 17 6.55 -3.69 -3.38
CA PHE A 17 6.98 -2.69 -4.35
C PHE A 17 5.95 -1.56 -4.49
N SER A 18 4.69 -1.90 -4.76
CA SER A 18 3.61 -0.92 -4.88
C SER A 18 3.41 -0.14 -3.58
N ALA A 19 3.47 -0.80 -2.42
CA ALA A 19 3.41 -0.13 -1.13
C ALA A 19 4.56 0.86 -0.92
N GLY A 20 5.76 0.55 -1.42
CA GLY A 20 6.89 1.49 -1.42
C GLY A 20 6.63 2.74 -2.28
N ILE A 21 5.97 2.60 -3.43
CA ILE A 21 5.54 3.75 -4.24
C ILE A 21 4.54 4.61 -3.45
N LEU A 22 3.58 3.99 -2.76
CA LEU A 22 2.60 4.70 -1.94
C LEU A 22 3.25 5.43 -0.76
N ASP A 23 4.27 4.82 -0.13
CA ASP A 23 5.06 5.49 0.91
C ASP A 23 5.76 6.76 0.38
N VAL A 24 6.31 6.71 -0.84
CA VAL A 24 6.89 7.89 -1.49
C VAL A 24 5.83 8.93 -1.83
N MET A 25 4.63 8.51 -2.26
CA MET A 25 3.51 9.43 -2.49
C MET A 25 3.08 10.15 -1.21
N LEU A 26 3.07 9.45 -0.06
CA LEU A 26 2.82 10.08 1.25
C LEU A 26 3.92 11.10 1.58
N ASP A 27 5.20 10.72 1.40
CA ASP A 27 6.35 11.60 1.68
C ASP A 27 6.32 12.87 0.80
N ALA A 28 5.82 12.76 -0.43
CA ALA A 28 5.69 13.86 -1.38
C ALA A 28 4.42 14.71 -1.17
N ASN A 29 3.56 14.40 -0.19
CA ASN A 29 2.21 14.97 -0.05
C ASN A 29 1.43 14.93 -1.37
N PHE A 30 1.50 13.80 -2.09
CA PHE A 30 0.80 13.62 -3.35
C PHE A 30 -0.72 13.80 -3.13
N PRO A 31 -1.42 14.55 -4.00
CA PRO A 31 -2.84 14.85 -3.81
C PRO A 31 -3.73 13.60 -3.93
N GLU A 32 -4.89 13.64 -3.29
CA GLU A 32 -5.82 12.51 -3.27
C GLU A 32 -6.48 12.23 -4.63
N PHE A 33 -6.82 10.95 -4.83
CA PHE A 33 -7.60 10.44 -5.95
C PHE A 33 -9.10 10.46 -5.62
N GLN A 34 -9.96 10.50 -6.65
CA GLN A 34 -11.43 10.38 -6.46
C GLN A 34 -11.84 8.96 -6.08
N TYR A 35 -11.21 7.97 -6.69
CA TYR A 35 -11.55 6.56 -6.53
C TYR A 35 -10.31 5.72 -6.19
N TYR A 36 -10.52 4.67 -5.38
CA TYR A 36 -9.48 3.74 -4.95
C TYR A 36 -9.96 2.31 -5.17
N TYR A 37 -9.27 1.56 -6.03
CA TYR A 37 -9.59 0.17 -6.36
C TYR A 37 -8.40 -0.73 -6.07
N GLY A 38 -8.50 -1.56 -5.03
CA GLY A 38 -7.42 -2.48 -4.65
C GLY A 38 -7.93 -3.91 -4.60
N VAL A 39 -7.11 -4.87 -5.04
CA VAL A 39 -7.43 -6.30 -4.98
C VAL A 39 -6.46 -7.03 -4.06
N SER A 40 -6.96 -7.84 -3.12
CA SER A 40 -6.14 -8.68 -2.22
C SER A 40 -5.06 -7.87 -1.47
N SER A 41 -3.77 -8.22 -1.60
CA SER A 41 -2.65 -7.47 -1.03
C SER A 41 -2.57 -6.02 -1.53
N GLY A 42 -3.10 -5.73 -2.72
CA GLY A 42 -3.26 -4.36 -3.24
C GLY A 42 -4.26 -3.56 -2.42
N SER A 43 -5.37 -4.18 -1.97
CA SER A 43 -6.33 -3.54 -1.04
C SER A 43 -5.67 -3.23 0.31
N MET A 44 -4.76 -4.08 0.77
CA MET A 44 -4.03 -3.87 2.03
C MET A 44 -3.00 -2.74 1.91
N ALA A 45 -2.25 -2.66 0.81
CA ALA A 45 -1.36 -1.52 0.56
C ALA A 45 -2.16 -0.20 0.45
N MET A 46 -3.31 -0.24 -0.23
CA MET A 46 -4.23 0.89 -0.35
C MET A 46 -4.72 1.38 1.00
N SER A 47 -5.13 0.47 1.89
CA SER A 47 -5.68 0.85 3.19
C SER A 47 -4.65 1.57 4.06
N TYR A 48 -3.39 1.13 4.03
CA TYR A 48 -2.30 1.83 4.72
C TYR A 48 -2.01 3.20 4.12
N PHE A 49 -2.06 3.34 2.80
CA PHE A 49 -1.90 4.63 2.13
C PHE A 49 -2.98 5.64 2.54
N ILE A 50 -4.25 5.24 2.44
CA ILE A 50 -5.40 6.10 2.82
C ILE A 50 -5.35 6.46 4.31
N ALA A 51 -4.96 5.51 5.17
CA ALA A 51 -4.79 5.73 6.60
C ALA A 51 -3.52 6.54 6.96
N LYS A 52 -2.72 6.96 5.96
CA LYS A 52 -1.44 7.67 6.13
C LYS A 52 -0.44 6.90 7.01
N GLN A 53 -0.50 5.57 6.96
CA GLN A 53 0.34 4.65 7.73
C GLN A 53 1.56 4.22 6.91
N ARG A 54 2.50 5.14 6.78
CA ARG A 54 3.76 4.91 6.06
C ARG A 54 4.48 3.66 6.60
N LYS A 55 5.06 2.86 5.69
CA LYS A 55 5.82 1.62 5.95
C LYS A 55 5.03 0.47 6.61
N ASN A 56 3.72 0.61 6.82
CA ASN A 56 3.00 -0.41 7.57
C ASN A 56 2.86 -1.73 6.80
N PHE A 57 2.73 -1.68 5.47
CA PHE A 57 2.71 -2.88 4.62
C PHE A 57 3.97 -3.73 4.80
N ILE A 58 5.15 -3.11 4.68
CA ILE A 58 6.43 -3.84 4.81
C ILE A 58 6.66 -4.31 6.24
N LYS A 59 6.21 -3.55 7.24
CA LYS A 59 6.28 -3.95 8.65
C LYS A 59 5.50 -5.23 8.91
N VAL A 60 4.23 -5.28 8.48
CA VAL A 60 3.38 -6.47 8.64
C VAL A 60 3.89 -7.65 7.82
N SER A 61 4.30 -7.38 6.58
CA SER A 61 4.85 -8.42 5.69
C SER A 61 6.11 -9.05 6.26
N ARG A 62 7.05 -8.25 6.81
CA ARG A 62 8.23 -8.77 7.49
C ARG A 62 7.88 -9.53 8.75
N ALA A 63 6.98 -9.00 9.58
CA ALA A 63 6.55 -9.68 10.80
C ALA A 63 5.96 -11.07 10.50
N LEU A 64 5.27 -11.24 9.38
CA LEU A 64 4.77 -12.55 8.93
C LEU A 64 5.92 -13.46 8.47
N VAL A 65 6.81 -12.98 7.59
CA VAL A 65 7.90 -13.77 7.00
C VAL A 65 8.97 -14.16 8.03
N GLU A 66 9.17 -13.33 9.04
CA GLU A 66 10.20 -13.51 10.08
C GLU A 66 9.66 -14.24 11.31
N ASN A 67 8.37 -14.58 11.35
CA ASN A 67 7.80 -15.32 12.46
C ASN A 67 8.11 -16.83 12.31
N PRO A 68 8.92 -17.43 13.21
CA PRO A 68 9.23 -18.86 13.14
C PRO A 68 8.06 -19.77 13.55
N GLU A 69 7.01 -19.21 14.18
CA GLU A 69 5.81 -19.93 14.62
C GLU A 69 4.68 -19.94 13.57
N PHE A 70 4.93 -19.36 12.40
CA PHE A 70 4.00 -19.35 11.27
C PHE A 70 4.51 -20.29 10.16
#